data_AF-A0AB73GG85-F1
#
_entry.id   AF-A0AB73GG85-F1
#
_cell.length_a   1.000
_cell.length_b   1.000
_cell.length_c   1.000
_cell.angle_alpha   90.00
_cell.angle_beta   90.00
_cell.angle_gamma   90.00
#
_symmetry.space_group_name_H-M   'P 1'
#
loop_
_entity.id
_entity.type
_entity.pdbx_description
1 polymer ?
#
loop_
_entity_poly.entity_id
_entity_poly.type
_entity_poly.pdbx_seq_one_letter_code
_entity_poly.pdbx_strand_id
1 'polypeptide(L)'
;MSEMFNPPHVGEVVAEIIEGINIGTREFSRAMNISPSSAHRLLNGQTVVTPDMAVKLSAVLGNTPKFWLNLQANYSLYHAESSVDTSHLRRLVADAPSAAMAQSKP
;
A
#
# COMPACT_ATOMS: atom_id res chain seq x y z
N MET A 1 -21.39 3.66 -8.08
CA MET A 1 -20.55 4.81 -8.43
C MET A 1 -19.12 4.33 -8.33
N SER A 2 -18.50 4.00 -9.46
CA SER A 2 -17.09 3.61 -9.48
C SER A 2 -16.29 4.89 -9.33
N GLU A 3 -16.00 5.28 -8.09
CA GLU A 3 -15.13 6.42 -7.85
C GLU A 3 -13.80 6.13 -8.54
N MET A 4 -13.39 7.07 -9.40
CA MET A 4 -12.02 7.22 -9.91
C MET A 4 -11.09 7.53 -8.74
N PHE A 5 -10.97 6.62 -7.77
CA PHE A 5 -10.01 6.69 -6.70
C PHE A 5 -8.69 6.22 -7.28
N ASN A 6 -7.84 7.14 -7.69
CA ASN A 6 -6.43 6.85 -7.92
C ASN A 6 -5.81 6.62 -6.54
N PRO A 7 -5.60 5.36 -6.09
CA PRO A 7 -4.99 5.13 -4.78
C PRO A 7 -3.63 5.83 -4.74
N PRO A 8 -3.31 6.58 -3.67
CA PRO A 8 -2.02 7.24 -3.56
C PRO A 8 -0.91 6.20 -3.44
N HIS A 9 0.26 6.48 -4.03
CA HIS A 9 1.41 5.61 -3.83
C HIS A 9 1.88 5.72 -2.38
N VAL A 10 2.32 4.62 -1.76
CA VAL A 10 2.75 4.64 -0.34
C VAL A 10 3.86 5.69 -0.11
N GLY A 11 4.76 5.81 -1.08
CA GLY A 11 5.81 6.83 -1.11
C GLY A 11 5.32 8.26 -0.96
N GLU A 12 4.23 8.62 -1.64
CA GLU A 12 3.63 9.96 -1.58
C GLU A 12 3.03 10.21 -0.19
N VAL A 13 2.29 9.23 0.34
CA VAL A 13 1.73 9.29 1.71
C VAL A 13 2.84 9.46 2.75
N VAL A 14 3.94 8.73 2.60
CA VAL A 14 5.10 8.86 3.51
C VAL A 14 5.76 10.23 3.36
N ALA A 15 5.90 10.75 2.14
CA ALA A 15 6.47 12.07 1.89
C ALA A 15 5.65 13.19 2.55
N GLU A 16 4.32 13.17 2.39
CA GLU A 16 3.41 14.13 3.02
C GLU A 16 3.50 14.07 4.56
N ILE A 17 3.57 12.87 5.14
CA ILE A 17 3.70 12.71 6.59
C ILE A 17 5.01 13.30 7.10
N ILE A 18 6.16 12.99 6.46
CA ILE A 18 7.46 13.49 6.94
C ILE A 18 7.60 15.01 6.75
N GLU A 19 7.02 15.56 5.69
CA GLU A 19 6.95 17.01 5.46
C GLU A 19 6.10 17.69 6.54
N GLY A 20 4.94 17.13 6.87
CA GLY A 20 4.04 17.65 7.91
C GLY A 20 4.63 17.66 9.32
N ILE A 21 5.60 16.78 9.62
CA ILE A 21 6.33 16.74 10.90
C ILE A 21 7.73 17.38 10.81
N ASN A 22 8.05 18.08 9.72
CA ASN A 22 9.33 18.77 9.47
C ASN A 22 10.58 17.86 9.54
N ILE A 23 10.45 16.61 9.11
CA ILE A 23 11.57 15.64 9.04
C ILE A 23 12.09 15.53 7.60
N GLY A 24 13.40 15.69 7.43
CA GLY A 24 14.05 15.50 6.13
C GLY A 24 14.37 14.03 5.80
N THR A 25 14.57 13.72 4.52
CA THR A 25 14.89 12.37 4.02
C THR A 25 16.08 11.70 4.73
N ARG A 26 17.08 12.48 5.15
CA ARG A 26 18.28 11.96 5.84
C ARG A 26 17.98 11.49 7.27
N GLU A 27 17.05 12.13 7.94
CA GLU A 27 16.61 11.73 9.27
C GLU A 27 15.65 10.55 9.16
N PHE A 28 14.68 10.61 8.25
CA PHE A 28 13.79 9.49 7.94
C PHE A 28 14.54 8.21 7.58
N SER A 29 15.56 8.28 6.72
CA SER A 29 16.37 7.11 6.34
C SER A 29 17.10 6.48 7.54
N ARG A 30 17.57 7.31 8.48
CA ARG A 30 18.18 6.85 9.73
C ARG A 30 17.16 6.17 10.65
N ALA A 31 15.97 6.77 10.83
CA ALA A 31 14.90 6.20 11.63
C ALA A 31 14.42 4.83 11.08
N MET A 32 14.31 4.71 9.76
CA MET A 32 13.94 3.48 9.07
C MET A 32 15.07 2.43 9.01
N ASN A 33 16.29 2.79 9.41
CA ASN A 33 17.50 1.97 9.21
C ASN A 33 17.60 1.44 7.76
N ILE A 34 17.59 2.37 6.80
CA ILE A 34 17.75 2.12 5.36
C ILE A 34 18.74 3.13 4.76
N SER A 35 19.28 2.84 3.58
CA SER A 35 20.14 3.80 2.90
C SER A 35 19.37 5.07 2.48
N PRO A 36 20.00 6.25 2.43
CA PRO A 36 19.38 7.46 1.89
C PRO A 36 18.86 7.28 0.46
N SER A 37 19.55 6.48 -0.36
CA SER A 37 19.10 6.13 -1.71
C SER A 37 17.80 5.32 -1.71
N SER A 38 17.63 4.40 -0.76
CA SER A 38 16.40 3.61 -0.63
C SER A 38 15.26 4.45 -0.10
N ALA A 39 15.53 5.34 0.86
CA ALA A 39 14.55 6.32 1.32
C ALA A 39 14.10 7.24 0.18
N HIS A 40 15.02 7.76 -0.63
CA HIS A 40 14.67 8.62 -1.76
C HIS A 40 13.80 7.89 -2.79
N ARG A 41 14.15 6.65 -3.17
CA ARG A 41 13.31 5.84 -4.06
C ARG A 41 11.93 5.55 -3.47
N LEU A 42 11.84 5.27 -2.17
CA LEU A 42 10.56 5.08 -1.49
C LEU A 42 9.71 6.35 -1.59
N LEU A 43 10.24 7.51 -1.20
CA LEU A 43 9.52 8.78 -1.19
C LEU A 43 9.05 9.23 -2.58
N ASN A 44 9.83 8.92 -3.63
CA ASN A 44 9.45 9.20 -5.02
C ASN A 44 8.54 8.14 -5.65
N GLY A 45 8.07 7.16 -4.88
CA GLY A 45 7.23 6.07 -5.36
C GLY A 45 7.89 5.09 -6.35
N GLN A 46 9.22 5.01 -6.32
CA GLN A 46 10.02 4.14 -7.20
C GLN A 46 10.31 2.77 -6.58
N THR A 47 9.74 2.45 -5.42
CA THR A 47 9.96 1.18 -4.73
C THR A 47 8.68 0.70 -4.09
N VAL A 48 8.40 -0.58 -4.28
CA VAL A 48 7.29 -1.30 -3.65
C VAL A 48 7.58 -1.49 -2.16
N VAL A 49 6.58 -1.26 -1.32
CA VAL A 49 6.68 -1.53 0.12
C VAL A 49 6.58 -3.03 0.39
N THR A 50 7.67 -3.61 0.88
CA THR A 50 7.73 -5.00 1.34
C THR A 50 7.16 -5.14 2.77
N PRO A 51 6.85 -6.36 3.24
CA PRO A 51 6.44 -6.59 4.63
C PRO A 51 7.43 -6.03 5.66
N ASP A 52 8.74 -6.19 5.43
CA ASP A 52 9.78 -5.63 6.30
C ASP A 52 9.73 -4.09 6.34
N MET A 53 9.51 -3.44 5.19
CA MET A 53 9.34 -1.99 5.13
C MET A 53 8.07 -1.55 5.85
N ALA A 54 6.97 -2.30 5.74
CA ALA A 54 5.72 -2.01 6.42
C ALA A 54 5.85 -2.10 7.96
N VAL A 55 6.60 -3.08 8.47
CA VAL A 55 6.91 -3.17 9.90
C VAL A 55 7.74 -1.97 10.35
N LYS A 56 8.76 -1.59 9.58
CA LYS A 56 9.58 -0.40 9.88
C LYS A 56 8.77 0.90 9.83
N LEU A 57 7.92 1.08 8.82
CA LEU A 57 7.04 2.25 8.70
C LEU A 57 6.07 2.33 9.89
N SER A 58 5.51 1.20 10.32
CA SER A 58 4.66 1.13 11.50
C SER A 58 5.40 1.58 12.77
N ALA A 59 6.65 1.17 12.94
CA ALA A 59 7.47 1.57 14.08
C ALA A 59 7.88 3.05 14.05
N VAL A 60 8.11 3.63 12.86
CA VAL A 60 8.64 5.00 12.69
C VAL A 60 7.54 6.05 12.59
N LEU A 61 6.46 5.77 11.88
CA LEU A 61 5.39 6.72 11.55
C LEU A 61 4.03 6.34 12.17
N GLY A 62 3.96 5.20 12.86
CA GLY A 62 2.73 4.66 13.41
C GLY A 62 1.87 3.94 12.38
N ASN A 63 0.60 3.75 12.72
CA ASN A 63 -0.32 2.83 12.04
C ASN A 63 0.17 1.37 12.10
N THR A 64 -0.54 0.46 11.45
CA THR A 64 -0.22 -0.98 11.47
C THR A 64 0.60 -1.37 10.23
N PRO A 65 1.42 -2.45 10.29
CA PRO A 65 2.08 -2.97 9.09
C PRO A 65 1.06 -3.34 7.98
N LYS A 66 -0.11 -3.84 8.38
CA LYS A 66 -1.20 -4.17 7.45
C LYS A 66 -1.73 -2.94 6.72
N PHE A 67 -1.84 -1.79 7.39
CA PHE A 67 -2.24 -0.54 6.73
C PHE A 67 -1.28 -0.17 5.60
N TRP A 68 0.02 -0.20 5.85
CA TRP A 68 1.05 0.12 4.85
C TRP A 68 1.03 -0.85 3.67
N LEU A 69 0.87 -2.15 3.94
CA LEU A 69 0.72 -3.16 2.87
C LEU A 69 -0.58 -3.00 2.09
N ASN A 70 -1.68 -2.62 2.74
CA ASN A 70 -2.95 -2.39 2.05
C ASN A 70 -2.86 -1.20 1.09
N LEU A 71 -2.18 -0.11 1.47
CA LEU A 71 -1.94 1.01 0.55
C LEU A 71 -1.18 0.54 -0.70
N GLN A 72 -0.11 -0.23 -0.51
CA GLN A 72 0.65 -0.80 -1.62
C GLN A 72 -0.20 -1.73 -2.50
N ALA A 73 -1.00 -2.61 -1.88
CA ALA A 73 -1.84 -3.56 -2.58
C ALA A 73 -2.92 -2.85 -3.40
N ASN A 74 -3.57 -1.83 -2.84
CA ASN A 74 -4.58 -1.04 -3.54
C ASN A 74 -3.98 -0.33 -4.75
N TYR A 75 -2.80 0.30 -4.59
CA TYR A 75 -2.07 0.92 -5.70
C TYR A 75 -1.74 -0.10 -6.79
N SER A 76 -1.12 -1.22 -6.42
CA SER A 76 -0.72 -2.25 -7.37
C SER A 76 -1.92 -2.89 -8.09
N LEU A 77 -3.03 -3.12 -7.39
CA LEU A 77 -4.25 -3.67 -7.98
C LEU A 77 -4.89 -2.71 -8.98
N TYR A 78 -5.01 -1.42 -8.65
CA TYR A 78 -5.57 -0.41 -9.56
C TYR A 78 -4.84 -0.37 -10.90
N HIS A 79 -3.51 -0.43 -10.88
CA HIS A 79 -2.70 -0.49 -12.10
C HIS A 79 -2.81 -1.84 -12.82
N ALA A 80 -2.87 -2.96 -12.09
CA ALA A 80 -3.01 -4.28 -12.67
C ALA A 80 -4.36 -4.45 -13.38
N GLU A 81 -5.46 -4.03 -12.75
CA GLU A 81 -6.81 -4.10 -13.32
C GLU A 81 -6.94 -3.30 -14.63
N SER A 82 -6.16 -2.23 -14.77
CA SER A 82 -6.14 -1.40 -15.98
C SER A 82 -5.26 -1.96 -17.11
N SER A 83 -4.35 -2.90 -16.81
CA SER A 83 -3.33 -3.37 -17.76
C SER A 83 -3.42 -4.86 -18.11
N VAL A 84 -4.06 -5.66 -17.26
CA VAL A 84 -4.18 -7.10 -17.45
C VAL A 84 -5.43 -7.43 -18.27
N ASP A 85 -5.25 -7.96 -19.47
CA ASP A 85 -6.37 -8.48 -20.27
C ASP A 85 -6.84 -9.84 -19.74
N THR A 86 -8.09 -9.88 -19.27
CA THR A 86 -8.73 -11.09 -18.75
C THR A 86 -9.80 -11.66 -19.70
N SER A 87 -9.98 -11.08 -20.89
CA SER A 87 -11.07 -11.43 -21.82
C SER A 87 -11.05 -12.88 -22.31
N HIS A 88 -9.87 -13.50 -22.33
CA HIS A 88 -9.67 -14.89 -22.76
C HIS A 88 -9.70 -15.89 -21.59
N LEU A 89 -9.86 -15.42 -20.35
CA LEU A 89 -9.87 -16.27 -19.16
C LEU A 89 -11.28 -16.80 -18.85
N ARG A 90 -11.36 -18.00 -18.27
CA ARG A 90 -12.62 -18.62 -17.83
C ARG A 90 -12.61 -18.91 -16.34
N ARG A 91 -13.67 -18.49 -15.64
CA ARG A 91 -13.92 -18.79 -14.23
C ARG A 91 -14.15 -20.30 -14.01
N LEU A 92 -13.39 -20.90 -13.08
CA LEU A 92 -13.48 -22.34 -12.75
C LEU A 92 -14.40 -22.64 -11.56
N VAL A 93 -14.68 -21.66 -10.72
CA VAL A 93 -15.51 -21.81 -9.50
C VAL A 93 -16.70 -20.88 -9.64
N ALA A 94 -17.93 -21.41 -9.50
CA ALA A 94 -19.13 -20.58 -9.45
C ALA A 94 -19.00 -19.59 -8.28
N ASP A 95 -19.54 -18.38 -8.44
CA ASP A 95 -19.44 -17.34 -7.41
C ASP A 95 -19.88 -17.95 -6.07
N ALA A 96 -18.92 -18.13 -5.15
CA ALA A 96 -19.26 -18.55 -3.81
C ALA A 96 -20.25 -17.53 -3.27
N PRO A 97 -21.37 -17.95 -2.64
CA PRO A 97 -22.30 -16.99 -2.04
C PRO A 97 -21.48 -16.08 -1.14
N SER A 98 -21.49 -14.79 -1.48
CA SER A 98 -20.81 -13.73 -0.73
C SER A 98 -21.05 -13.98 0.76
N ALA A 99 -20.00 -13.90 1.57
CA ALA A 99 -19.97 -14.21 3.00
C ALA A 99 -20.89 -13.31 3.87
N ALA A 100 -21.96 -12.75 3.32
CA ALA A 100 -23.01 -11.99 3.95
C ALA A 100 -23.99 -12.83 4.82
N MET A 101 -23.71 -14.11 5.10
CA MET A 101 -24.54 -14.94 6.01
C MET A 101 -23.83 -15.41 7.29
N ALA A 102 -22.66 -14.85 7.65
CA ALA A 102 -21.97 -15.21 8.90
C ALA A 102 -22.35 -14.35 10.12
N GLN A 103 -23.49 -13.66 10.08
CA GLN A 103 -24.10 -13.04 11.25
C GLN A 103 -25.54 -13.51 11.37
N SER A 104 -25.72 -14.77 11.75
CA SER A 104 -26.92 -15.16 12.47
C SER A 104 -26.55 -16.08 13.61
N LYS A 105 -27.04 -15.70 14.79
CA LYS A 105 -27.22 -16.45 16.03
C LYS A 105 -26.18 -16.16 17.13
N PRO A 106 -26.59 -16.06 18.42
CA PRO A 106 -27.90 -16.34 19.02
C PRO A 106 -28.93 -15.22 19.01
#